data_AF-A0A8T8D3D4-F1
#
_entry.id   AF-A0A8T8D3D4-F1
#
_cell.length_a   1.000
_cell.length_b   1.000
_cell.length_c   1.000
_cell.angle_alpha   90.00
_cell.angle_beta   90.00
_cell.angle_gamma   90.00
#
_symmetry.space_group_name_H-M   'P 1'
#
loop_
_entity.id
_entity.type
_entity.pdbx_description
1 polymer ?
#
loop_
_entity_poly.entity_id
_entity_poly.type
_entity_poly.pdbx_seq_one_letter_code
_entity_poly.pdbx_strand_id
1 'polypeptide(L)' 'MRYAVGIVPDLPGCVATGATVPDVETEIRDAIRFHIEGLRADGLDVLKGLSWRNT' A
#
# COMPACT_ATOMS: atom_id res chain seq x y z
N MET A 1 15.08 -21.02 5.14
CA MET A 1 14.01 -20.27 5.81
C MET A 1 12.97 -19.89 4.78
N ARG A 2 11.67 -19.92 5.12
CA ARG A 2 10.60 -19.44 4.25
C ARG A 2 10.33 -17.97 4.59
N TYR A 3 10.06 -17.16 3.57
CA TYR A 3 9.62 -15.78 3.73
C TYR A 3 8.34 -15.58 2.91
N ALA A 4 7.48 -14.67 3.35
CA ALA A 4 6.30 -14.23 2.65
C ALA A 4 6.55 -12.83 2.07
N VAL A 5 5.84 -12.50 0.98
CA VAL A 5 5.90 -11.20 0.30
C VAL A 5 4.47 -10.71 0.07
N GLY A 6 4.23 -9.43 0.36
CA GLY A 6 2.96 -8.74 0.13
C GLY A 6 3.15 -7.60 -0.86
N ILE A 7 2.21 -7.43 -1.78
CA ILE A 7 2.20 -6.38 -2.81
C ILE A 7 0.78 -5.83 -2.88
N VAL A 8 0.62 -4.51 -3.00
CA VAL A 8 -0.68 -3.84 -3.12
C VAL A 8 -0.94 -3.50 -4.59
N PRO A 9 -1.86 -4.19 -5.30
CA PRO A 9 -2.08 -3.94 -6.72
C PRO A 9 -2.56 -2.50 -7.02
N ASP A 10 -3.40 -1.96 -6.15
CA ASP A 10 -3.97 -0.62 -6.28
C ASP A 10 -3.00 0.50 -5.89
N LEU A 11 -1.91 0.15 -5.20
CA LEU A 11 -0.87 1.08 -4.81
C LEU A 11 0.51 0.52 -5.23
N PRO A 12 0.80 0.51 -6.54
CA PRO A 12 2.07 0.00 -7.05
C PRO A 12 3.25 0.71 -6.36
N GLY A 13 4.20 -0.07 -5.86
CA GLY A 13 5.34 0.43 -5.08
C GLY A 13 5.21 0.18 -3.57
N CYS A 14 4.01 -0.17 -3.06
CA CYS A 14 3.86 -0.70 -1.71
C CYS A 14 4.14 -2.21 -1.68
N VAL A 15 5.30 -2.58 -1.14
CA VAL A 15 5.79 -3.96 -1.04
C VAL A 15 6.33 -4.20 0.37
N ALA A 16 6.07 -5.39 0.93
CA ALA A 16 6.58 -5.80 2.22
C ALA A 16 7.02 -7.27 2.23
N THR A 17 7.96 -7.61 3.12
CA THR A 17 8.48 -8.97 3.29
C THR A 17 8.51 -9.33 4.78
N GLY A 18 8.25 -10.60 5.12
CA GLY A 18 8.22 -11.05 6.50
C GLY A 18 8.46 -12.56 6.64
N ALA A 19 8.75 -13.03 7.85
CA ALA A 19 8.95 -14.45 8.11
C ALA A 19 7.64 -15.25 8.00
N THR A 20 6.52 -14.58 8.30
CA THR A 20 5.17 -15.15 8.22
C THR A 20 4.20 -14.21 7.49
N VAL A 21 3.02 -14.72 7.14
CA VAL A 21 1.95 -13.91 6.54
C VAL A 21 1.49 -12.79 7.48
N PRO A 22 1.26 -13.03 8.79
CA PRO A 22 0.94 -11.95 9.74
C PRO A 22 1.99 -10.85 9.83
N ASP A 23 3.29 -11.20 9.74
CA ASP A 23 4.36 -10.20 9.70
C ASP A 23 4.21 -9.32 8.46
N VAL A 24 4.04 -9.94 7.29
CA VAL A 24 3.82 -9.22 6.02
C VAL A 24 2.58 -8.33 6.08
N GLU A 25 1.48 -8.77 6.68
CA GLU A 25 0.25 -7.99 6.82
C GLU A 25 0.45 -6.73 7.67
N THR A 26 1.26 -6.83 8.73
CA THR A 26 1.61 -5.68 9.57
C THR A 26 2.44 -4.69 8.77
N GLU A 27 3.52 -5.16 8.17
CA GLU A 27 4.46 -4.33 7.41
C GLU A 27 3.80 -3.68 6.18
N ILE A 28 2.98 -4.41 5.43
CA ILE A 28 2.31 -3.86 4.23
C ILE A 28 1.29 -2.78 4.61
N ARG A 29 0.63 -2.90 5.77
CA ARG A 29 -0.31 -1.89 6.25
C ARG A 29 0.40 -0.59 6.60
N ASP A 30 1.58 -0.68 7.19
CA ASP A 30 2.38 0.51 7.51
C ASP A 30 3.01 1.13 6.27
N ALA A 31 3.45 0.31 5.29
CA ALA A 31 3.89 0.80 3.98
C ALA A 31 2.79 1.59 3.25
N ILE A 32 1.55 1.09 3.23
CA ILE A 32 0.39 1.79 2.66
C ILE A 32 0.14 3.12 3.37
N ARG A 33 0.13 3.12 4.70
CA ARG A 33 -0.10 4.32 5.52
C ARG A 33 0.94 5.40 5.20
N PHE A 34 2.21 5.01 5.24
CA PHE A 34 3.33 5.91 4.94
C PHE A 34 3.23 6.49 3.53
N HIS A 35 2.93 5.66 2.53
CA HIS A 35 2.77 6.12 1.16
C HIS A 35 1.61 7.12 1.00
N ILE A 36 0.47 6.86 1.62
CA ILE A 36 -0.68 7.77 1.63
C ILE A 36 -0.34 9.10 2.31
N GLU A 37 0.36 9.08 3.43
CA GLU A 37 0.82 10.28 4.13
C GLU A 37 1.77 11.10 3.26
N GLY A 38 2.71 10.45 2.56
CA GLY A 38 3.59 11.09 1.58
C GLY A 38 2.82 11.76 0.44
N LEU A 39 1.86 11.05 -0.17
CA LEU A 39 1.01 11.62 -1.23
C LEU A 39 0.25 12.87 -0.73
N ARG A 40 -0.30 12.83 0.48
CA ARG A 40 -0.99 13.97 1.08
C ARG A 40 -0.05 15.14 1.33
N ALA A 41 1.17 14.89 1.80
CA ALA A 41 2.17 15.93 2.02
C ALA A 41 2.57 16.62 0.72
N ASP A 42 2.60 15.88 -0.39
CA ASP A 42 2.86 16.39 -1.74
C ASP A 42 1.63 17.07 -2.38
N GLY A 43 0.50 17.18 -1.67
CA GLY A 43 -0.74 17.75 -2.19
C GLY A 43 -1.43 16.87 -3.25
N LEU A 44 -1.07 15.59 -3.32
CA LEU A 44 -1.68 14.62 -4.21
C LEU A 44 -2.83 13.90 -3.51
N ASP A 45 -4.00 13.92 -4.15
CA ASP A 45 -5.16 13.16 -3.67
C ASP A 45 -5.00 11.67 -3.97
N VAL A 46 -5.22 10.85 -2.94
CA VAL A 46 -5.17 9.39 -2.98
C VAL A 46 -6.34 8.82 -3.82
N LEU A 47 -7.38 9.62 -4.07
CA LEU A 47 -8.57 9.23 -4.83
C LEU A 47 -8.45 9.40 -6.35
N LYS A 48 -7.29 9.77 -6.92
CA LYS A 48 -7.19 10.04 -8.37
C LYS A 48 -7.44 8.82 -9.27
N GLY A 49 -7.30 7.59 -8.76
CA GLY A 49 -7.65 6.36 -9.50
C GLY A 49 -9.14 6.02 -9.49
N LEU A 50 -9.89 6.56 -8.54
CA LEU A 50 -11.33 6.42 -8.45
C LEU A 50 -12.01 7.64 -9.07
N SER A 51 -11.87 7.78 -10.39
CA SER A 51 -12.91 8.46 -11.17
C SER A 51 -14.17 7.61 -11.03
N TRP A 52 -14.91 7.80 -9.94
CA TRP A 52 -16.31 7.42 -9.84
C TRP A 52 -17.08 8.26 -10.86
N ARG A 53 -17.00 7.90 -12.14
CA ARG A 53 -18.00 8.28 -13.13
C ARG A 53 -19.21 7.40 -12.85
N ASN A 54 -20.17 7.95 -12.11
CA ASN A 54 -21.55 7.48 -12.17
C ASN A 54 -22.10 7.89 -13.55
N THR A 55 -22.02 6.99 -14.52
CA THR A 55 -23.01 6.91 -15.61
C THR A 55 -23.92 5.74 -15.33
#